data_AF-A0A7S1KCT7-F1
#
_entry.id   AF-A0A7S1KCT7-F1
#
_cell.length_a   1.000
_cell.length_b   1.000
_cell.length_c   1.000
_cell.angle_alpha   90.00
_cell.angle_beta   90.00
_cell.angle_gamma   90.00
#
_symmetry.space_group_name_H-M   'P 1'
#
loop_
_entity.id
_entity.type
_entity.pdbx_description
1 polymer ?
#
loop_
_entity_poly.entity_id
_entity_poly.type
_entity_poly.pdbx_seq_one_letter_code
_entity_poly.pdbx_strand_id
1 'polypeptide(L)'
;DNLLNLTAVKNAPLFASAPYFADADPSLREMVGMAPPSNDSADLVTFLSIEPWSGIPLITAKRIQISAHVAPHVSSGLLAPAAREAFVPVFWMEKVSRFPTDSPVLTMVHQGVYWNGVLSRFASTGGLSTGVVCVALSLIAIIVGLSVERKRRLVSLRRQRVADATEPLACGREGGDEGVPEKQEDEAGKGAMRVDSESTEAQP
;
A
#
# COMPACT_ATOMS: atom_id res chain seq x y z
N ASP A 1 -24.17 31.90 -8.12
CA ASP A 1 -23.14 32.47 -7.21
C ASP A 1 -21.69 31.95 -7.41
N ASN A 2 -21.28 31.48 -8.59
CA ASN A 2 -19.90 31.00 -8.82
C ASN A 2 -18.90 32.13 -9.17
N LEU A 3 -18.79 33.11 -8.26
CA LEU A 3 -17.82 34.21 -8.29
C LEU A 3 -16.99 34.21 -7.01
N LEU A 4 -15.68 34.16 -7.15
CA LEU A 4 -14.74 34.20 -6.03
C LEU A 4 -14.21 35.63 -5.87
N ASN A 5 -14.50 36.26 -4.74
CA ASN A 5 -13.99 37.60 -4.41
C ASN A 5 -12.48 37.55 -4.07
N LEU A 6 -11.66 38.23 -4.87
CA LEU A 6 -10.21 38.32 -4.68
C LEU A 6 -9.75 39.66 -4.09
N THR A 7 -10.69 40.51 -3.66
CA THR A 7 -10.40 41.86 -3.16
C THR A 7 -9.45 41.84 -1.96
N ALA A 8 -9.64 40.90 -1.03
CA ALA A 8 -8.76 40.77 0.14
C ALA A 8 -7.31 40.38 -0.22
N VAL A 9 -7.09 39.72 -1.37
CA VAL A 9 -5.77 39.21 -1.77
C VAL A 9 -5.01 40.24 -2.60
N LYS A 10 -5.72 41.01 -3.44
CA LYS A 10 -5.11 41.93 -4.42
C LYS A 10 -5.40 43.41 -4.16
N ASN A 11 -6.15 43.75 -3.11
CA ASN A 11 -6.61 45.10 -2.80
C ASN A 11 -7.21 45.82 -4.02
N ALA A 12 -7.85 45.05 -4.90
CA ALA A 12 -8.46 45.50 -6.14
C ALA A 12 -9.79 44.75 -6.30
N PRO A 13 -10.83 45.36 -6.89
CA PRO A 13 -12.17 44.77 -7.02
C PRO A 13 -12.19 43.66 -8.08
N LEU A 14 -11.40 42.61 -7.87
CA LEU A 14 -11.18 41.50 -8.77
C LEU A 14 -11.95 40.28 -8.29
N PHE A 15 -12.52 39.56 -9.24
CA PHE A 15 -13.32 38.37 -9.02
C PHE A 15 -12.84 37.27 -9.97
N ALA A 16 -12.77 36.03 -9.49
CA ALA A 16 -12.47 34.87 -10.31
C ALA A 16 -13.73 34.04 -10.59
N SER A 17 -13.84 33.52 -11.80
CA SER A 17 -14.93 32.63 -12.22
C SER A 17 -14.44 31.61 -13.23
N ALA A 18 -15.31 30.66 -13.60
CA ALA A 18 -15.13 29.88 -14.81
C ALA A 18 -15.15 30.80 -16.06
N PRO A 19 -14.50 30.39 -17.17
CA PRO A 19 -14.58 31.11 -18.45
C PRO A 19 -16.02 31.35 -18.88
N TYR A 20 -16.27 32.52 -19.47
CA TYR A 20 -17.59 32.95 -19.95
C TYR A 20 -18.70 32.89 -18.90
N PHE A 21 -18.35 32.87 -17.60
CA PHE A 21 -19.33 32.64 -16.53
C PHE A 21 -20.13 31.33 -16.71
N ALA A 22 -19.52 30.29 -17.28
CA ALA A 22 -20.20 29.04 -17.66
C ALA A 22 -21.00 28.38 -16.51
N ASP A 23 -20.45 28.40 -15.30
CA ASP A 23 -21.10 27.84 -14.11
C ASP A 23 -21.76 28.91 -13.22
N ALA A 24 -21.75 30.18 -13.60
CA ALA A 24 -22.28 31.26 -12.78
C ALA A 24 -23.70 31.69 -13.23
N ASP A 25 -24.28 32.64 -12.51
CA ASP A 25 -25.63 33.13 -12.80
C ASP A 25 -25.68 33.72 -14.23
N PRO A 26 -26.63 33.33 -15.10
CA PRO A 26 -26.76 33.86 -16.46
C PRO A 26 -26.84 35.39 -16.53
N SER A 27 -27.39 36.05 -15.51
CA SER A 27 -27.46 37.51 -15.42
C SER A 27 -26.10 38.18 -15.54
N LEU A 28 -25.02 37.52 -15.10
CA LEU A 28 -23.65 38.03 -15.22
C LEU A 28 -23.22 38.18 -16.67
N ARG A 29 -23.63 37.25 -17.55
CA ARG A 29 -23.36 37.34 -18.99
C ARG A 29 -24.23 38.39 -19.66
N GLU A 30 -25.50 38.46 -19.27
CA GLU A 30 -26.44 39.45 -19.80
C GLU A 30 -26.01 40.88 -19.49
N MET A 31 -25.47 41.13 -18.29
CA MET A 31 -24.96 42.44 -17.88
C MET A 31 -23.82 42.96 -18.77
N VAL A 32 -23.01 42.07 -19.33
CA VAL A 32 -21.90 42.43 -20.23
C VAL A 32 -22.19 42.14 -21.70
N GLY A 33 -23.41 41.70 -22.05
CA GLY A 33 -23.80 41.35 -23.41
C GLY A 33 -22.98 40.20 -24.01
N MET A 34 -22.48 39.29 -23.17
CA MET A 34 -21.63 38.18 -23.61
C MET A 34 -22.47 37.02 -24.15
N ALA A 35 -22.10 36.50 -25.32
CA ALA A 35 -22.74 35.33 -25.90
C ALA A 35 -22.54 34.09 -25.00
N PRO A 36 -23.51 33.16 -24.96
CA PRO A 36 -23.28 31.87 -24.32
C PRO A 36 -22.10 31.16 -24.97
N PRO A 37 -21.33 30.37 -24.18
CA PRO A 37 -20.30 29.55 -24.77
C PRO A 37 -20.89 28.57 -25.79
N SER A 38 -20.10 28.18 -26.79
CA SER A 38 -20.48 27.14 -27.76
C SER A 38 -20.85 25.83 -27.04
N ASN A 39 -21.69 25.01 -27.67
CA ASN A 39 -22.21 23.74 -27.11
C ASN A 39 -21.13 22.73 -26.67
N ASP A 40 -19.86 22.98 -26.98
CA ASP A 40 -18.72 22.20 -26.48
C ASP A 40 -18.24 22.72 -25.12
N SER A 41 -19.18 22.78 -24.17
CA SER A 41 -18.93 23.20 -22.79
C SER A 41 -17.82 22.39 -22.09
N ALA A 42 -17.45 21.22 -22.63
CA ALA A 42 -16.32 20.42 -22.18
C ALA A 42 -14.99 21.19 -22.22
N ASP A 43 -14.81 22.09 -23.18
CA ASP A 43 -13.59 22.87 -23.34
C ASP A 43 -13.44 24.02 -22.33
N LEU A 44 -14.50 24.34 -21.57
CA LEU A 44 -14.47 25.41 -20.57
C LEU A 44 -14.36 24.87 -19.13
N VAL A 45 -14.58 23.56 -18.94
CA VAL A 45 -14.51 22.91 -17.64
C VAL A 45 -13.06 22.80 -17.17
N THR A 46 -12.80 23.11 -15.90
CA THR A 46 -11.52 22.79 -15.28
C THR A 46 -11.52 21.32 -14.85
N PHE A 47 -10.54 20.55 -15.31
CA PHE A 47 -10.43 19.14 -14.95
C PHE A 47 -9.02 18.74 -14.53
N LEU A 48 -8.96 17.73 -13.67
CA LEU A 48 -7.74 17.16 -13.12
C LEU A 48 -7.89 15.63 -13.14
N SER A 49 -7.17 14.98 -14.04
CA SER A 49 -7.06 13.52 -14.08
C SER A 49 -5.91 13.09 -13.18
N ILE A 50 -6.21 12.23 -12.20
CA ILE A 50 -5.27 11.78 -11.17
C ILE A 50 -5.11 10.27 -11.30
N GLU A 51 -3.88 9.78 -11.20
CA GLU A 51 -3.59 8.35 -11.14
C GLU A 51 -4.08 7.78 -9.78
N PRO A 52 -4.95 6.74 -9.76
CA PRO A 52 -5.63 6.28 -8.55
C PRO A 52 -4.72 5.83 -7.41
N TRP A 53 -3.55 5.25 -7.68
CA TRP A 53 -2.71 4.63 -6.66
C TRP A 53 -1.67 5.58 -6.06
N SER A 54 -1.10 6.45 -6.89
CA SER A 54 -0.02 7.39 -6.54
C SER A 54 -0.52 8.81 -6.29
N GLY A 55 -1.72 9.15 -6.74
CA GLY A 55 -2.25 10.52 -6.64
C GLY A 55 -1.55 11.51 -7.58
N ILE A 56 -0.72 11.03 -8.51
CA ILE A 56 0.00 11.89 -9.45
C ILE A 56 -0.97 12.41 -10.52
N PRO A 57 -1.04 13.73 -10.76
CA PRO A 57 -1.89 14.26 -11.83
C PRO A 57 -1.31 13.87 -13.19
N LEU A 58 -2.10 13.30 -14.11
CA LEU A 58 -1.65 12.89 -15.45
C LEU A 58 -2.00 13.91 -16.53
N ILE A 59 -3.18 14.52 -16.40
CA ILE A 59 -3.66 15.56 -17.32
C ILE A 59 -4.38 16.60 -16.46
N THR A 60 -3.97 17.85 -16.60
CA THR A 60 -4.60 18.98 -15.91
C THR A 60 -4.97 20.02 -16.95
N ALA A 61 -6.20 20.51 -16.92
CA ALA A 61 -6.60 21.73 -17.60
C ALA A 61 -7.24 22.66 -16.57
N LYS A 62 -6.50 23.71 -16.19
CA LYS A 62 -6.98 24.73 -15.25
C LYS A 62 -7.37 25.97 -16.02
N ARG A 63 -8.64 26.37 -15.93
CA ARG A 63 -9.22 27.49 -16.66
C ARG A 63 -9.86 28.46 -15.68
N ILE A 64 -9.39 29.71 -15.68
CA ILE A 64 -9.86 30.74 -14.77
C ILE A 64 -10.06 32.04 -15.56
N GLN A 65 -11.20 32.69 -15.33
CA GLN A 65 -11.48 34.03 -15.79
C GLN A 65 -11.33 35.01 -14.62
N ILE A 66 -10.69 36.15 -14.89
CA ILE A 66 -10.60 37.28 -13.97
C ILE A 66 -11.52 38.38 -14.47
N SER A 67 -12.41 38.84 -13.60
CA SER A 67 -13.38 39.90 -13.86
C SER A 67 -13.17 41.03 -12.86
N ALA A 68 -13.35 42.28 -13.31
CA ALA A 68 -13.35 43.45 -12.45
C ALA A 68 -14.79 43.82 -12.11
N HIS A 69 -15.06 44.10 -10.84
CA HIS A 69 -16.34 44.66 -10.42
C HIS A 69 -16.31 46.17 -10.63
N VAL A 70 -17.24 46.64 -11.46
CA VAL A 70 -17.37 48.04 -11.82
C VAL A 70 -18.72 48.51 -11.30
N ALA A 71 -18.68 49.35 -10.26
CA ALA A 71 -19.85 50.04 -9.74
C ALA A 71 -19.74 51.54 -10.05
N PRO A 72 -20.85 52.20 -10.43
CA PRO A 72 -20.85 53.65 -10.59
C PRO A 72 -20.55 54.33 -9.25
N HIS A 73 -19.46 55.08 -9.17
CA HIS A 73 -19.16 55.95 -8.04
C HIS A 73 -19.52 57.39 -8.38
N VAL A 74 -20.49 57.94 -7.65
CA VAL A 74 -21.04 59.29 -7.83
C VAL A 74 -19.95 60.39 -7.77
N SER A 75 -18.83 60.13 -7.09
CA SER A 75 -17.76 61.11 -6.86
C SER A 75 -16.62 61.11 -7.88
N SER A 76 -16.44 60.05 -8.69
CA SER A 76 -15.22 59.93 -9.51
C SER A 76 -15.35 60.50 -10.92
N GLY A 77 -16.56 60.83 -11.40
CA GLY A 77 -16.84 61.43 -12.71
C GLY A 77 -16.40 60.61 -13.94
N LEU A 78 -15.66 59.52 -13.72
CA LEU A 78 -15.03 58.68 -14.74
C LEU A 78 -16.02 57.68 -15.37
N LEU A 79 -17.05 57.30 -14.61
CA LEU A 79 -18.12 56.42 -15.07
C LEU A 79 -19.41 57.25 -15.17
N ALA A 80 -20.13 57.09 -16.27
CA ALA A 80 -21.40 57.77 -16.47
C ALA A 80 -22.37 57.40 -15.31
N PRO A 81 -23.16 58.34 -14.78
CA PRO A 81 -24.16 58.06 -13.74
C PRO A 81 -25.18 56.97 -14.13
N ALA A 82 -25.32 56.71 -15.44
CA ALA A 82 -26.19 55.68 -16.00
C ALA A 82 -25.54 54.29 -16.14
N ALA A 83 -24.25 54.14 -15.80
CA ALA A 83 -23.57 52.86 -15.84
C ALA A 83 -24.15 51.92 -14.77
N ARG A 84 -24.64 50.76 -15.18
CA ARG A 84 -25.11 49.72 -14.24
C ARG A 84 -23.90 49.01 -13.62
N GLU A 85 -24.07 48.59 -12.37
CA GLU A 85 -23.10 47.72 -11.70
C GLU A 85 -22.94 46.42 -12.48
N ALA A 86 -21.71 46.05 -12.81
CA ALA A 86 -21.43 44.87 -13.63
C ALA A 86 -20.06 44.24 -13.30
N PHE A 87 -19.94 42.94 -13.57
CA PHE A 87 -18.69 42.21 -13.51
C PHE A 87 -18.09 42.11 -14.90
N VAL A 88 -17.13 42.97 -15.21
CA VAL A 88 -16.53 43.06 -16.54
C VAL A 88 -15.37 42.07 -16.64
N PRO A 89 -15.43 41.06 -17.53
CA PRO A 89 -14.33 40.13 -17.72
C PRO A 89 -13.14 40.86 -18.32
N VAL A 90 -11.96 40.72 -17.70
CA VAL A 90 -10.73 41.38 -18.16
C VAL A 90 -9.95 40.44 -19.08
N PHE A 91 -9.70 39.22 -18.60
CA PHE A 91 -9.08 38.15 -19.38
C PHE A 91 -9.45 36.80 -18.77
N TRP A 92 -9.30 35.75 -19.56
CA TRP A 92 -9.27 34.38 -19.08
C TRP A 92 -7.94 33.74 -19.46
N MET A 93 -7.53 32.77 -18.66
CA MET A 93 -6.31 32.03 -18.89
C MET A 93 -6.55 30.54 -18.74
N GLU A 94 -5.83 29.78 -19.54
CA GLU A 94 -5.79 28.34 -19.49
C GLU A 94 -4.37 27.88 -19.25
N LYS A 95 -4.23 26.95 -18.30
CA LYS A 95 -3.00 26.20 -18.08
C LYS A 95 -3.29 24.72 -18.27
N VAL A 96 -2.83 24.19 -19.41
CA VAL A 96 -2.84 22.75 -19.68
C VAL A 96 -1.48 22.17 -19.32
N SER A 97 -1.51 21.04 -18.61
CA SER A 97 -0.34 20.20 -18.37
C SER A 97 -0.72 18.77 -18.73
N ARG A 98 0.05 18.17 -19.63
CA ARG A 98 -0.10 16.78 -20.05
C ARG A 98 1.25 16.12 -19.92
N PHE A 99 1.28 14.93 -19.31
CA PHE A 99 2.49 14.12 -19.29
C PHE A 99 2.77 13.63 -20.71
N PRO A 100 4.00 13.82 -21.23
CA PRO A 100 4.32 13.33 -22.56
C PRO A 100 4.25 11.80 -22.56
N THR A 101 3.37 11.24 -23.38
CA THR A 101 3.16 9.79 -23.50
C THR A 101 4.43 9.06 -23.92
N ASP A 102 5.31 9.73 -24.67
CA ASP A 102 6.54 9.17 -25.22
C ASP A 102 7.75 9.39 -24.30
N SER A 103 7.56 9.97 -23.12
CA SER A 103 8.67 10.23 -22.20
C SER A 103 8.96 9.03 -21.29
N PRO A 104 10.25 8.77 -20.98
CA PRO A 104 10.64 7.75 -20.00
C PRO A 104 10.13 8.04 -18.59
N VAL A 105 9.58 9.23 -18.35
CA VAL A 105 8.98 9.64 -17.08
C VAL A 105 7.67 8.89 -16.83
N LEU A 106 6.84 8.68 -17.86
CA LEU A 106 5.57 7.97 -17.68
C LEU A 106 5.78 6.49 -17.37
N THR A 107 6.75 5.85 -18.03
CA THR A 107 7.12 4.46 -17.76
C THR A 107 7.74 4.32 -16.37
N MET A 108 8.56 5.27 -15.93
CA MET A 108 9.11 5.28 -14.57
C MET A 108 8.01 5.42 -13.51
N VAL A 109 7.01 6.28 -13.72
CA VAL A 109 5.86 6.40 -12.81
C VAL A 109 5.07 5.09 -12.78
N HIS A 110 4.75 4.52 -13.94
CA HIS A 110 4.00 3.26 -14.00
C HIS A 110 4.75 2.10 -13.34
N GLN A 111 6.04 1.94 -13.65
CA GLN A 111 6.86 0.86 -13.10
C GLN A 111 7.11 1.05 -11.60
N GLY A 112 7.39 2.28 -11.15
CA GLY A 112 7.64 2.58 -9.75
C GLY A 112 6.40 2.42 -8.86
N VAL A 113 5.23 2.81 -9.36
CA VAL A 113 3.98 2.79 -8.59
C VAL A 113 3.40 1.38 -8.55
N TYR A 114 3.29 0.70 -9.71
CA TYR A 114 2.67 -0.61 -9.76
C TYR A 114 3.62 -1.72 -9.31
N TRP A 115 4.87 -1.75 -9.78
CA TRP A 115 5.76 -2.89 -9.49
C TRP A 115 6.26 -2.88 -8.04
N ASN A 116 6.77 -1.74 -7.58
CA ASN A 116 7.33 -1.67 -6.23
C ASN A 116 6.25 -1.66 -5.14
N GLY A 117 5.11 -1.02 -5.41
CA GLY A 117 3.98 -0.96 -4.46
C GLY A 117 3.34 -2.33 -4.24
N VAL A 118 3.15 -3.10 -5.32
CA VAL A 118 2.57 -4.45 -5.25
C VAL A 118 3.56 -5.44 -4.65
N LEU A 119 4.82 -5.41 -5.07
CA LEU A 119 5.85 -6.33 -4.57
C LEU A 119 6.12 -6.15 -3.08
N SER A 120 6.18 -4.91 -2.58
CA SER A 120 6.36 -4.62 -1.14
C SER A 120 5.21 -5.16 -0.27
N ARG A 121 3.97 -5.07 -0.77
CA ARG A 121 2.79 -5.60 -0.06
C ARG A 121 2.77 -7.13 -0.05
N PHE A 122 3.19 -7.78 -1.14
CA PHE A 122 3.35 -9.23 -1.16
C PHE A 122 4.51 -9.70 -0.27
N ALA A 123 5.63 -8.98 -0.25
CA ALA A 123 6.77 -9.31 0.60
C ALA A 123 6.42 -9.22 2.09
N SER A 124 5.71 -8.16 2.51
CA SER A 124 5.29 -7.98 3.90
C SER A 124 4.19 -8.96 4.32
N THR A 125 3.16 -9.15 3.49
CA THR A 125 2.04 -10.05 3.80
C THR A 125 2.45 -11.53 3.74
N GLY A 126 3.29 -11.89 2.76
CA GLY A 126 3.85 -13.24 2.62
C GLY A 126 4.84 -13.60 3.73
N GLY A 127 5.59 -12.62 4.23
CA GLY A 127 6.44 -12.79 5.41
C GLY A 127 5.63 -13.04 6.69
N LEU A 128 4.53 -12.31 6.86
CA LEU A 128 3.64 -12.49 8.02
C LEU A 128 2.97 -13.88 8.02
N SER A 129 2.45 -14.32 6.87
CA SER A 129 1.76 -15.61 6.77
C SER A 129 2.70 -16.78 7.02
N THR A 130 3.88 -16.75 6.41
CA THR A 130 4.92 -17.77 6.61
C THR A 130 5.37 -17.82 8.08
N GLY A 131 5.55 -16.65 8.71
CA GLY A 131 5.91 -16.56 10.12
C GLY A 131 4.88 -17.21 11.05
N VAL A 132 3.58 -16.95 10.83
CA VAL A 132 2.49 -17.52 11.65
C VAL A 132 2.45 -19.04 11.53
N VAL A 133 2.64 -19.59 10.33
CA VAL A 133 2.65 -21.05 10.09
C VAL A 133 3.81 -21.72 10.83
N CYS A 134 5.02 -21.16 10.76
CA CYS A 134 6.19 -21.71 11.44
C CYS A 134 6.02 -21.72 12.97
N VAL A 135 5.43 -20.67 13.55
CA VAL A 135 5.16 -20.60 14.99
C VAL A 135 4.12 -21.65 15.40
N ALA A 136 3.04 -21.81 14.62
CA ALA A 136 2.01 -22.82 14.89
C ALA A 136 2.57 -24.25 14.87
N LEU A 137 3.40 -24.58 13.85
CA LEU A 137 4.05 -25.89 13.76
C LEU A 137 5.00 -26.16 14.92
N SER A 138 5.76 -25.14 15.34
CA SER A 138 6.66 -25.23 16.49
C SER A 138 5.90 -25.52 17.79
N LEU A 139 4.76 -24.85 18.00
CA LEU A 139 3.91 -25.10 19.18
C LEU A 139 3.30 -26.51 19.17
N ILE A 140 2.84 -26.99 18.02
CA ILE A 140 2.30 -28.35 17.88
C ILE A 140 3.38 -29.39 18.23
N ALA A 141 4.60 -29.22 17.73
CA ALA A 141 5.72 -30.11 18.05
C ALA A 141 6.02 -30.16 19.55
N ILE A 142 6.03 -28.99 20.23
CA ILE A 142 6.24 -28.90 21.67
C ILE A 142 5.11 -29.62 22.44
N ILE A 143 3.84 -29.39 22.08
CA ILE A 143 2.68 -30.02 22.74
C ILE A 143 2.73 -31.55 22.59
N VAL A 144 3.07 -32.04 21.40
CA VAL A 144 3.22 -33.49 21.15
C VAL A 144 4.37 -34.06 21.97
N GLY A 145 5.53 -33.39 21.99
CA GLY A 145 6.69 -33.80 22.79
C GLY A 145 6.36 -33.93 24.27
N LEU A 146 5.73 -32.91 24.86
CA LEU A 146 5.28 -32.93 26.26
C LEU A 146 4.25 -34.03 26.54
N SER A 147 3.36 -34.30 25.58
CA SER A 147 2.35 -35.35 25.70
C SER A 147 2.97 -36.76 25.68
N VAL A 148 3.99 -36.98 24.85
CA VAL A 148 4.74 -38.24 24.80
C VAL A 148 5.53 -38.45 26.08
N GLU A 149 6.20 -37.41 26.58
CA GLU A 149 6.99 -37.52 27.82
C GLU A 149 6.09 -37.79 29.03
N ARG A 150 4.93 -37.13 29.12
CA ARG A 150 3.92 -37.44 30.15
C ARG A 150 3.45 -38.90 30.07
N LYS A 151 3.18 -39.42 28.87
CA LYS A 151 2.80 -40.83 28.69
C LYS A 151 3.92 -41.77 29.15
N ARG A 152 5.17 -41.48 28.79
CA ARG A 152 6.34 -42.28 29.21
C ARG A 152 6.49 -42.28 30.74
N ARG A 153 6.38 -41.12 31.39
CA ARG A 153 6.42 -41.00 32.86
C ARG A 153 5.27 -41.73 33.54
N LEU A 154 4.06 -41.69 32.97
CA LEU A 154 2.92 -42.43 33.54
C LEU A 154 3.08 -43.94 33.42
N VAL A 155 3.68 -44.43 32.34
CA VAL A 155 3.95 -45.86 32.15
C VAL A 155 5.05 -46.35 33.10
N SER A 156 6.11 -45.57 33.32
CA SER A 156 7.17 -45.94 34.29
C SER A 156 6.64 -45.98 35.72
N LEU A 157 5.79 -45.01 36.11
CA LEU A 157 5.14 -44.99 37.42
C LEU A 157 4.14 -46.15 37.60
N ARG A 158 3.41 -46.55 36.54
CA ARG A 158 2.57 -47.76 36.59
C ARG A 158 3.41 -49.02 36.76
N ARG A 159 4.53 -49.15 36.06
CA ARG A 159 5.44 -50.30 36.22
C ARG A 159 6.00 -50.39 37.63
N GLN A 160 6.41 -49.27 38.23
CA GLN A 160 6.86 -49.25 39.62
C GLN A 160 5.75 -49.66 40.58
N ARG A 161 4.52 -49.14 40.43
CA ARG A 161 3.40 -49.57 41.28
C ARG A 161 3.02 -51.04 41.13
N VAL A 162 3.13 -51.60 39.92
CA VAL A 162 2.89 -53.04 39.71
C VAL A 162 4.02 -53.85 40.33
N ALA A 163 5.29 -53.45 40.18
CA ALA A 163 6.42 -54.12 40.82
C ALA A 163 6.29 -54.13 42.36
N ASP A 164 5.94 -52.99 42.94
CA ASP A 164 5.72 -52.81 44.38
C ASP A 164 4.49 -53.62 44.89
N ALA A 165 3.47 -53.80 44.05
CA ALA A 165 2.31 -54.65 44.36
C ALA A 165 2.55 -56.15 44.16
N THR A 166 3.63 -56.55 43.48
CA THR A 166 3.94 -57.95 43.16
C THR A 166 5.07 -58.50 44.03
N GLU A 167 5.71 -57.71 44.90
CA GLU A 167 6.54 -58.26 45.97
C GLU A 167 5.64 -58.87 47.06
N PRO A 168 5.65 -60.20 47.26
CA PRO A 168 5.13 -60.75 48.49
C PRO A 168 6.12 -60.39 49.61
N LEU A 169 5.61 -60.22 50.82
CA LEU A 169 6.40 -60.11 52.05
C LEU A 169 7.30 -61.36 52.20
N ALA A 170 8.46 -61.36 51.54
CA ALA A 170 9.46 -62.42 51.60
C ALA A 170 10.57 -61.97 52.54
N CYS A 171 10.40 -62.36 53.80
CA CYS A 171 11.40 -62.23 54.85
C CYS A 171 12.48 -63.32 54.67
N GLY A 172 13.75 -62.93 54.53
CA GLY A 172 14.96 -63.76 54.68
C GLY A 172 15.28 -64.73 53.51
N ARG A 173 16.50 -65.18 53.25
CA ARG A 173 17.88 -64.96 53.76
C ARG A 173 18.81 -65.91 52.95
N GLU A 174 20.06 -65.50 52.70
CA GLU A 174 21.30 -66.29 52.40
C GLU A 174 21.65 -66.90 51.01
N GLY A 175 22.97 -66.80 50.70
CA GLY A 175 23.81 -67.61 49.76
C GLY A 175 23.91 -67.07 48.32
N GLY A 176 25.06 -66.65 47.74
CA GLY A 176 26.31 -67.39 47.42
C GLY A 176 26.13 -68.15 46.08
N ASP A 177 26.98 -68.19 45.05
CA ASP A 177 28.37 -67.79 44.76
C ASP A 177 28.61 -67.95 43.22
N GLU A 178 29.73 -67.39 42.71
CA GLU A 178 30.53 -67.73 41.51
C GLU A 178 30.01 -67.74 40.03
N GLY A 179 30.85 -67.19 39.13
CA GLY A 179 31.00 -67.67 37.73
C GLY A 179 31.15 -66.63 36.60
N VAL A 180 32.38 -66.40 36.12
CA VAL A 180 32.83 -65.65 34.91
C VAL A 180 33.98 -66.49 34.28
N PRO A 181 34.47 -66.37 33.00
CA PRO A 181 34.09 -65.60 31.79
C PRO A 181 34.00 -66.43 30.47
N GLU A 182 33.60 -65.81 29.33
CA GLU A 182 34.15 -66.18 28.01
C GLU A 182 34.15 -65.00 27.01
N LYS A 183 35.25 -64.88 26.25
CA LYS A 183 35.59 -63.83 25.27
C LYS A 183 35.15 -64.21 23.85
N GLN A 184 34.84 -63.23 23.00
CA GLN A 184 35.22 -63.29 21.57
C GLN A 184 35.29 -61.87 20.96
N GLU A 185 36.48 -61.53 20.48
CA GLU A 185 36.81 -60.40 19.61
C GLU A 185 36.71 -60.87 18.15
N ASP A 186 36.34 -59.98 17.22
CA ASP A 186 36.78 -60.05 15.82
C ASP A 186 36.82 -58.63 15.21
N GLU A 187 37.99 -58.29 14.66
CA GLU A 187 38.29 -57.11 13.87
C GLU A 187 37.82 -57.26 12.41
N ALA A 188 37.61 -56.13 11.71
CA ALA A 188 38.34 -55.79 10.47
C ALA A 188 37.71 -54.58 9.76
N GLY A 189 38.54 -53.58 9.44
CA GLY A 189 38.23 -52.55 8.46
C GLY A 189 39.16 -52.62 7.25
N LYS A 190 38.69 -52.18 6.06
CA LYS A 190 39.43 -51.41 5.02
C LYS A 190 38.71 -51.39 3.66
N GLY A 191 38.89 -50.28 2.94
CA GLY A 191 38.85 -50.17 1.47
C GLY A 191 37.66 -49.34 0.94
N ALA A 192 37.79 -48.06 0.58
CA ALA A 192 38.47 -47.43 -0.56
C ALA A 192 37.52 -47.12 -1.75
N MET A 193 37.28 -45.80 -1.93
CA MET A 193 37.38 -45.01 -3.17
C MET A 193 36.70 -45.51 -4.47
N ARG A 194 35.72 -44.72 -4.97
CA ARG A 194 35.64 -44.39 -6.41
C ARG A 194 34.96 -43.04 -6.64
N VAL A 195 35.63 -42.24 -7.44
CA VAL A 195 35.22 -40.99 -8.09
C VAL A 195 34.39 -41.35 -9.34
N ASP A 196 33.41 -40.52 -9.69
CA ASP A 196 32.97 -40.16 -11.07
C ASP A 196 31.88 -39.08 -10.88
N SER A 197 32.18 -37.78 -11.05
CA SER A 197 32.03 -36.97 -12.27
C SER A 197 30.60 -36.89 -12.82
N GLU A 198 29.91 -35.77 -12.59
CA GLU A 198 29.02 -35.20 -13.62
C GLU A 198 28.91 -33.67 -13.45
N SER A 199 29.44 -32.97 -14.44
CA SER A 199 29.28 -31.54 -14.69
C SER A 199 28.15 -31.35 -15.71
N THR A 200 27.71 -30.08 -15.85
CA THR A 200 26.88 -29.50 -16.93
C THR A 200 25.40 -29.41 -16.50
N GLU A 201 24.72 -28.25 -16.52
CA GLU A 201 24.72 -27.21 -17.54
C GLU A 201 24.23 -25.88 -16.95
N ALA A 202 24.96 -24.80 -17.21
CA ALA A 202 24.52 -23.42 -17.01
C ALA A 202 25.08 -22.60 -18.17
N GLN A 203 24.22 -22.11 -19.06
CA GLN A 203 24.44 -21.03 -20.03
C GLN A 203 23.08 -20.58 -20.59
N PRO A 204 23.00 -19.48 -21.33
CA PRO A 204 23.36 -18.10 -20.99
C PRO A 204 22.15 -17.15 -21.00
#